data_AF-A0AAW0JSA5-F1
#
_entry.id   AF-A0AAW0JSA5-F1
#
_cell.length_a   1.000
_cell.length_b   1.000
_cell.length_c   1.000
_cell.angle_alpha   90.00
_cell.angle_beta   90.00
_cell.angle_gamma   90.00
#
_symmetry.space_group_name_H-M   'P 1'
#
loop_
_entity.id
_entity.type
_entity.pdbx_description
1 polymer ?
#
loop_
_entity_poly.entity_id
_entity_poly.type
_entity_poly.pdbx_seq_one_letter_code
_entity_poly.pdbx_strand_id
1 'polypeptide(L)'
;MLVDVDTRKRLVYIDIGPGLHLKSNSLNWFLPSYPVDRKDFNVYFVDHNTSVLLSLVKKPGMTFVYHPGLAGDKDLDAPSFDEDIDPPMEIEGFDFLSWFKETVQYADFVVLKMNAGKVELKFLLELFESGAICYVDKMFLNCSDNSDVAGAIKGECMDLFKGLRSSGVYVHQWWGD
;
A
#
# COMPACT_ATOMS: atom_id res chain seq x y z
N MET A 1 -8.46 -8.99 39.51
CA MET A 1 -8.37 -9.12 38.04
C MET A 1 -9.22 -8.02 37.46
N LEU A 2 -8.60 -7.09 36.73
CA LEU A 2 -9.18 -6.38 35.60
C LEU A 2 -8.01 -5.74 34.89
N VAL A 3 -7.76 -6.28 33.71
CA VAL A 3 -6.69 -5.93 32.79
C VAL A 3 -7.02 -4.55 32.25
N ASP A 4 -6.14 -3.58 32.47
CA ASP A 4 -6.20 -2.31 31.77
C ASP A 4 -5.67 -2.58 30.35
N VAL A 5 -6.51 -3.21 29.51
CA VAL A 5 -6.27 -3.30 28.08
C VAL A 5 -6.58 -1.92 27.54
N ASP A 6 -5.54 -1.21 27.10
CA ASP A 6 -5.60 0.13 26.53
C ASP A 6 -6.81 0.24 25.59
N THR A 7 -7.82 1.02 26.00
CA THR A 7 -9.09 1.20 25.27
C THR A 7 -8.93 2.03 23.99
N ARG A 8 -7.69 2.21 23.53
CA ARG A 8 -7.35 2.93 22.31
C ARG A 8 -7.64 2.04 21.12
N LYS A 9 -8.45 2.57 20.21
CA LYS A 9 -8.68 1.96 18.90
C LYS A 9 -7.36 1.83 18.16
N ARG A 10 -7.04 0.64 17.67
CA ARG A 10 -5.87 0.38 16.84
C ARG A 10 -6.22 0.72 15.39
N LEU A 11 -5.94 1.94 14.98
CA LEU A 11 -6.15 2.38 13.61
C LEU A 11 -4.87 2.13 12.79
N VAL A 12 -5.02 1.60 11.59
CA VAL A 12 -3.91 1.31 10.67
C VAL A 12 -4.13 2.05 9.37
N TYR A 13 -3.06 2.67 8.87
CA TYR A 13 -3.03 3.30 7.56
C TYR A 13 -1.85 2.72 6.78
N ILE A 14 -2.10 2.23 5.57
CA ILE A 14 -1.08 1.68 4.68
C ILE A 14 -1.12 2.47 3.37
N ASP A 15 0.04 2.99 2.94
CA ASP A 15 0.23 3.64 1.65
C ASP A 15 1.22 2.82 0.80
N ILE A 16 0.76 2.27 -0.32
CA ILE A 16 1.57 1.44 -1.22
C ILE A 16 2.00 2.28 -2.43
N GLY A 17 3.30 2.32 -2.68
CA GLY A 17 3.92 3.11 -3.76
C GLY A 17 3.90 4.64 -3.56
N PRO A 18 4.06 5.19 -2.33
CA PRO A 18 4.01 6.64 -2.09
C PRO A 18 5.10 7.43 -2.84
N GLY A 19 6.24 6.81 -3.12
CA GLY A 19 7.44 7.43 -3.67
C GLY A 19 7.24 8.07 -5.05
N LEU A 20 6.33 7.51 -5.86
CA LEU A 20 5.95 8.09 -7.16
C LEU A 20 5.33 9.49 -7.02
N HIS A 21 4.71 9.78 -5.89
CA HIS A 21 3.96 11.01 -5.62
C HIS A 21 4.63 11.95 -4.63
N LEU A 22 5.86 11.70 -4.19
CA LEU A 22 6.57 12.65 -3.34
C LEU A 22 7.01 13.93 -4.07
N LYS A 23 6.97 13.92 -5.41
CA LYS A 23 7.14 15.11 -6.24
C LYS A 23 5.87 15.96 -6.34
N SER A 24 4.70 15.36 -6.12
CA SER A 24 3.42 16.08 -5.99
C SER A 24 3.15 16.33 -4.50
N ASN A 25 2.34 17.33 -4.15
CA ASN A 25 2.08 17.64 -2.73
C ASN A 25 1.16 16.58 -2.07
N SER A 26 0.92 15.46 -2.77
CA SER A 26 -0.13 14.49 -2.54
C SER A 26 0.08 13.60 -1.32
N LEU A 27 1.31 13.48 -0.82
CA LEU A 27 1.56 12.75 0.41
C LEU A 27 1.10 13.54 1.66
N ASN A 28 0.96 14.86 1.52
CA ASN A 28 0.65 15.76 2.63
C ASN A 28 -0.84 16.03 2.84
N TRP A 29 -1.75 15.66 1.92
CA TRP A 29 -3.16 16.02 2.08
C TRP A 29 -3.95 15.02 2.94
N PHE A 30 -3.67 13.71 2.83
CA PHE A 30 -4.56 12.69 3.41
C PHE A 30 -4.60 12.74 4.94
N LEU A 31 -3.47 12.53 5.61
CA LEU A 31 -3.44 12.48 7.08
C LEU A 31 -3.85 13.81 7.76
N PRO A 32 -3.59 15.00 7.17
CA PRO A 32 -4.10 16.26 7.71
C PRO A 32 -5.58 16.54 7.41
N SER A 33 -6.14 15.99 6.34
CA SER A 33 -7.55 16.23 5.95
C SER A 33 -8.50 15.11 6.38
N TYR A 34 -7.96 13.97 6.83
CA TYR A 34 -8.76 12.87 7.33
C TYR A 34 -9.39 13.23 8.68
N PRO A 35 -10.68 12.93 8.92
CA PRO A 35 -11.38 13.35 10.15
C PRO A 35 -10.82 12.78 11.46
N VAL A 36 -9.92 11.80 11.38
CA VAL A 36 -9.28 11.17 12.53
C VAL A 36 -7.83 11.63 12.62
N ASP A 37 -7.38 11.98 13.83
CA ASP A 37 -6.04 12.51 14.06
C ASP A 37 -4.98 11.47 13.65
N ARG A 38 -3.99 11.90 12.86
CA ARG A 38 -2.87 11.04 12.44
C ARG A 38 -2.23 10.30 13.61
N LYS A 39 -2.11 10.93 14.79
CA LYS A 39 -1.45 10.32 15.95
C LYS A 39 -2.11 9.04 16.45
N ASP A 40 -3.36 8.81 16.06
CA ASP A 40 -4.13 7.62 16.42
C ASP A 40 -3.92 6.46 15.43
N PHE A 41 -3.19 6.70 14.32
CA PHE A 41 -2.84 5.69 13.33
C PHE A 41 -1.41 5.17 13.51
N ASN A 42 -1.26 3.85 13.34
CA ASN A 42 0.00 3.25 12.91
C ASN A 42 0.07 3.32 11.38
N VAL A 43 1.06 4.05 10.87
CA VAL A 43 1.19 4.42 9.46
C VAL A 43 2.31 3.61 8.83
N TYR A 44 2.02 2.89 7.75
CA TYR A 44 2.98 2.07 7.00
C TYR A 44 3.11 2.59 5.57
N PHE A 45 4.33 2.81 5.12
CA PHE A 45 4.66 3.15 3.74
C PHE A 45 5.37 1.98 3.09
N VAL A 46 4.76 1.37 2.09
CA VAL A 46 5.34 0.24 1.36
C VAL A 46 5.94 0.76 0.06
N ASP A 47 7.25 0.69 -0.10
CA ASP A 47 7.93 1.17 -1.31
C ASP A 47 9.24 0.41 -1.58
N HIS A 48 9.71 0.44 -2.83
CA HIS A 48 11.05 -0.02 -3.21
C HIS A 48 12.09 1.11 -3.06
N ASN A 49 11.69 2.37 -3.19
CA ASN A 49 12.65 3.47 -3.22
C ASN A 49 13.05 3.91 -1.80
N THR A 50 14.13 3.35 -1.25
CA THR A 50 14.60 3.70 0.09
C THR A 50 15.04 5.16 0.25
N SER A 51 15.37 5.86 -0.85
CA SER A 51 15.73 7.29 -0.79
C SER A 51 14.60 8.17 -0.24
N VAL A 52 13.37 7.69 -0.29
CA VAL A 52 12.20 8.42 0.21
C VAL A 52 11.95 8.23 1.70
N LEU A 53 12.62 7.28 2.35
CA LEU A 53 12.39 6.92 3.76
C LEU A 53 12.44 8.12 4.70
N LEU A 54 13.48 8.95 4.59
CA LEU A 54 13.67 10.13 5.46
C LEU A 54 12.57 11.19 5.25
N SER A 55 11.95 11.23 4.07
CA SER A 55 10.88 12.15 3.77
C SER A 55 9.52 11.70 4.32
N LEU A 56 9.32 10.38 4.45
CA LEU A 56 8.08 9.74 4.88
C LEU A 56 8.05 9.57 6.40
N VAL A 57 9.10 8.99 6.97
CA VAL A 57 9.17 8.62 8.38
C VAL A 57 9.69 9.80 9.20
N LYS A 58 8.89 10.87 9.27
CA LYS A 58 9.25 12.11 9.99
C LYS A 58 8.80 12.13 11.45
N LYS A 59 7.86 11.26 11.82
CA LYS A 59 7.19 11.29 13.13
C LYS A 59 7.02 9.88 13.71
N PRO A 60 6.91 9.76 15.04
CA PRO A 60 6.59 8.49 15.69
C PRO A 60 5.28 7.90 15.15
N GLY A 61 5.20 6.57 15.11
CA GLY A 61 4.05 5.84 14.57
C GLY A 61 4.07 5.67 13.04
N MET A 62 5.15 6.05 12.37
CA MET A 62 5.36 5.85 10.94
C MET A 62 6.44 4.77 10.71
N THR A 63 6.19 3.86 9.78
CA THR A 63 7.09 2.76 9.45
C THR A 63 7.23 2.66 7.93
N PHE A 64 8.46 2.50 7.46
CA PHE A 64 8.75 2.20 6.07
C PHE A 64 8.95 0.69 5.90
N VAL A 65 8.34 0.12 4.88
CA VAL A 65 8.37 -1.30 4.54
C VAL A 65 8.94 -1.41 3.14
N TYR A 66 10.13 -2.00 3.04
CA TYR A 66 10.79 -2.18 1.76
C TYR A 66 10.14 -3.34 0.99
N HIS A 67 9.73 -3.09 -0.25
CA HIS A 67 9.21 -4.14 -1.11
C HIS A 67 9.75 -4.01 -2.54
N PRO A 68 10.67 -4.89 -2.99
CA PRO A 68 11.33 -4.77 -4.29
C PRO A 68 10.35 -4.93 -5.47
N GLY A 69 9.25 -5.68 -5.29
CA GLY A 69 8.20 -5.83 -6.31
C GLY A 69 7.52 -4.52 -6.75
N LEU A 70 7.72 -3.42 -6.03
CA LEU A 70 7.25 -2.09 -6.43
C LEU A 70 8.16 -1.38 -7.45
N ALA A 71 9.37 -1.91 -7.73
CA ALA A 71 10.26 -1.37 -8.76
C ALA A 71 9.74 -1.60 -10.20
N GLY A 72 8.72 -2.45 -10.37
CA GLY A 72 8.17 -2.84 -11.67
C GLY A 72 9.10 -3.80 -12.43
N ASP A 73 8.74 -4.12 -13.68
CA ASP A 73 9.44 -5.11 -14.52
C ASP A 73 10.85 -4.64 -14.99
N LYS A 74 11.45 -3.62 -14.34
CA LYS A 74 12.75 -3.04 -14.72
C LYS A 74 13.93 -3.44 -13.84
N ASP A 75 13.71 -4.12 -12.71
CA ASP A 75 14.79 -4.58 -11.82
C ASP A 75 14.59 -6.04 -11.38
N LEU A 76 14.35 -6.92 -12.35
CA LEU A 76 14.63 -8.36 -12.23
C LEU A 76 15.84 -8.69 -13.11
N ASP A 77 16.89 -7.88 -13.03
CA ASP A 77 18.23 -8.41 -13.29
C ASP A 77 18.55 -9.32 -12.11
N ALA A 78 18.19 -10.61 -12.27
CA ALA A 78 18.75 -11.65 -11.45
C ALA A 78 20.28 -11.46 -11.42
N PRO A 79 20.94 -11.54 -10.25
CA PRO A 79 22.38 -11.65 -10.27
C PRO A 79 22.71 -12.91 -11.07
N SER A 80 23.45 -12.77 -12.16
CA SER A 80 24.12 -13.89 -12.80
C SER A 80 25.12 -14.43 -11.78
N PHE A 81 24.69 -15.39 -10.97
CA PHE A 81 25.61 -16.18 -10.18
C PHE A 81 26.32 -17.12 -11.14
N ASP A 82 27.61 -16.88 -11.35
CA ASP A 82 28.51 -17.85 -11.97
C ASP A 82 28.29 -19.21 -11.28
N GLU A 83 28.13 -20.27 -12.09
CA GLU A 83 28.08 -21.65 -11.63
C GLU A 83 29.38 -21.95 -10.85
N ASP A 84 29.28 -22.14 -9.52
CA ASP A 84 30.19 -22.89 -8.62
C ASP A 84 30.30 -22.34 -7.18
N ILE A 85 29.24 -21.73 -6.63
CA ILE A 85 29.14 -21.45 -5.19
C ILE A 85 27.80 -22.03 -4.71
N ASP A 86 27.85 -22.89 -3.68
CA ASP A 86 26.66 -23.40 -2.98
C ASP A 86 25.62 -22.27 -2.86
N PRO A 87 24.35 -22.49 -3.26
CA PRO A 87 23.37 -21.41 -3.27
C PRO A 87 23.31 -20.80 -1.87
N PRO A 88 23.61 -19.50 -1.71
CA PRO A 88 23.38 -18.86 -0.43
C PRO A 88 21.91 -19.11 -0.11
N MET A 89 21.65 -19.69 1.07
CA MET A 89 20.30 -19.94 1.61
C MET A 89 19.35 -18.94 1.01
N GLU A 90 18.37 -19.40 0.22
CA GLU A 90 17.33 -18.56 -0.35
C GLU A 90 16.89 -17.62 0.77
N ILE A 91 17.24 -16.32 0.64
CA ILE A 91 16.81 -15.33 1.61
C ILE A 91 15.30 -15.41 1.53
N GLU A 92 14.68 -15.94 2.59
CA GLU A 92 13.24 -16.09 2.71
C GLU A 92 12.65 -14.73 2.33
N GLY A 93 12.08 -14.66 1.14
CA GLY A 93 11.66 -13.42 0.54
C GLY A 93 10.63 -12.76 1.46
N PHE A 94 10.63 -11.43 1.53
CA PHE A 94 9.61 -10.71 2.28
C PHE A 94 8.22 -11.08 1.73
N ASP A 95 7.44 -11.83 2.52
CA ASP A 95 6.08 -12.19 2.19
C ASP A 95 5.14 -11.03 2.54
N PHE A 96 4.74 -10.28 1.51
CA PHE A 96 3.84 -9.15 1.65
C PHE A 96 2.49 -9.55 2.26
N LEU A 97 1.92 -10.68 1.85
CA LEU A 97 0.60 -11.10 2.30
C LEU A 97 0.61 -11.47 3.78
N SER A 98 1.62 -12.24 4.20
CA SER A 98 1.82 -12.57 5.62
C SER A 98 2.02 -11.31 6.46
N TRP A 99 2.91 -10.41 6.03
CA TRP A 99 3.13 -9.13 6.70
C TRP A 99 1.85 -8.28 6.77
N PHE A 100 1.11 -8.17 5.66
CA PHE A 100 -0.11 -7.37 5.58
C PHE A 100 -1.12 -7.88 6.61
N LYS A 101 -1.39 -9.19 6.60
CA LYS A 101 -2.33 -9.82 7.53
C LYS A 101 -1.92 -9.62 8.98
N GLU A 102 -0.65 -9.85 9.32
CA GLU A 102 -0.15 -9.64 10.68
C GLU A 102 -0.31 -8.19 11.16
N THR A 103 -0.14 -7.24 10.24
CA THR A 103 -0.28 -5.81 10.50
C THR A 103 -1.73 -5.41 10.80
N VAL A 104 -2.68 -5.95 10.04
CA VAL A 104 -4.08 -5.49 10.04
C VAL A 104 -5.07 -6.37 10.82
N GLN A 105 -4.76 -7.65 11.08
CA GLN A 105 -5.74 -8.62 11.61
C GLN A 105 -6.33 -8.27 12.99
N TYR A 106 -5.64 -7.43 13.77
CA TYR A 106 -6.10 -6.95 15.08
C TYR A 106 -6.40 -5.46 15.09
N ALA A 107 -6.46 -4.81 13.92
CA ALA A 107 -6.82 -3.40 13.80
C ALA A 107 -8.34 -3.23 13.90
N ASP A 108 -8.77 -2.15 14.54
CA ASP A 108 -10.20 -1.78 14.61
C ASP A 108 -10.67 -1.04 13.36
N PHE A 109 -9.73 -0.47 12.60
CA PHE A 109 -10.02 0.24 11.36
C PHE A 109 -8.77 0.33 10.47
N VAL A 110 -8.90 -0.05 9.20
CA VAL A 110 -7.81 -0.08 8.24
C VAL A 110 -8.12 0.80 7.04
N VAL A 111 -7.21 1.72 6.77
CA VAL A 111 -7.21 2.53 5.55
C VAL A 111 -6.08 2.07 4.64
N LEU A 112 -6.42 1.73 3.40
CA LEU A 112 -5.44 1.43 2.36
C LEU A 112 -5.46 2.53 1.30
N LYS A 113 -4.29 3.11 1.01
CA LYS A 113 -4.10 4.05 -0.10
C LYS A 113 -3.08 3.48 -1.08
N MET A 114 -3.36 3.58 -2.36
CA MET A 114 -2.42 3.21 -3.42
C MET A 114 -2.80 3.87 -4.76
N ASN A 115 -1.93 3.73 -5.75
CA ASN A 115 -2.25 4.04 -7.13
C ASN A 115 -2.90 2.83 -7.82
N ALA A 116 -3.71 3.09 -8.86
CA ALA A 116 -4.18 2.08 -9.79
C ALA A 116 -3.17 1.85 -10.93
N GLY A 117 -1.87 1.90 -10.62
CA GLY A 117 -0.79 1.57 -11.55
C GLY A 117 -0.66 0.06 -11.72
N LYS A 118 -0.11 -0.38 -12.86
CA LYS A 118 0.06 -1.82 -13.16
C LYS A 118 0.82 -2.57 -12.06
N VAL A 119 1.78 -1.91 -11.41
CA VAL A 119 2.62 -2.52 -10.37
C VAL A 119 1.85 -2.66 -9.07
N GLU A 120 1.24 -1.58 -8.59
CA GLU A 120 0.44 -1.54 -7.36
C GLU A 120 -0.79 -2.45 -7.45
N LEU A 121 -1.44 -2.53 -8.63
CA LEU A 121 -2.59 -3.41 -8.83
C LEU A 121 -2.26 -4.90 -8.62
N LYS A 122 -1.00 -5.34 -8.77
CA LYS A 122 -0.61 -6.72 -8.43
C LYS A 122 -0.84 -7.02 -6.95
N PHE A 123 -0.51 -6.08 -6.06
CA PHE A 123 -0.75 -6.20 -4.62
C PHE A 123 -2.25 -6.21 -4.32
N LEU A 124 -3.02 -5.36 -5.00
CA LEU A 124 -4.47 -5.35 -4.82
C LEU A 124 -5.09 -6.69 -5.20
N LEU A 125 -4.69 -7.27 -6.34
CA LEU A 125 -5.15 -8.59 -6.78
C LEU A 125 -4.79 -9.68 -5.77
N GLU A 126 -3.55 -9.69 -5.27
CA GLU A 126 -3.11 -10.63 -4.24
C GLU A 126 -3.95 -10.54 -2.95
N LEU A 127 -4.32 -9.32 -2.52
CA LEU A 127 -5.22 -9.11 -1.38
C LEU A 127 -6.65 -9.63 -1.66
N PHE A 128 -7.11 -9.56 -2.91
CA PHE A 128 -8.40 -10.11 -3.31
C PHE A 128 -8.39 -11.64 -3.32
N GLU A 129 -7.41 -12.24 -3.99
CA GLU A 129 -7.31 -13.69 -4.16
C GLU A 129 -7.12 -14.42 -2.83
N SER A 130 -6.36 -13.81 -1.91
CA SER A 130 -6.16 -14.31 -0.55
C SER A 130 -7.33 -14.05 0.41
N GLY A 131 -8.26 -13.16 0.04
CA GLY A 131 -9.31 -12.64 0.94
C GLY A 131 -8.82 -11.66 2.01
N ALA A 132 -7.53 -11.27 2.00
CA ALA A 132 -7.00 -10.29 2.94
C ALA A 132 -7.59 -8.88 2.75
N ILE A 133 -8.16 -8.59 1.57
CA ILE A 133 -8.89 -7.33 1.33
C ILE A 133 -10.06 -7.12 2.32
N CYS A 134 -10.61 -8.19 2.89
CA CYS A 134 -11.67 -8.11 3.89
C CYS A 134 -11.25 -7.41 5.20
N TYR A 135 -9.95 -7.23 5.44
CA TYR A 135 -9.46 -6.43 6.56
C TYR A 135 -9.46 -4.91 6.25
N VAL A 136 -9.70 -4.49 5.01
CA VAL A 136 -9.65 -3.08 4.61
C VAL A 136 -11.03 -2.44 4.71
N ASP A 137 -11.22 -1.56 5.70
CA ASP A 137 -12.48 -0.82 5.86
C ASP A 137 -12.67 0.29 4.84
N LYS A 138 -11.59 0.97 4.48
CA LYS A 138 -11.63 2.13 3.57
C LYS A 138 -10.44 2.15 2.64
N MET A 139 -10.72 2.38 1.36
CA MET A 139 -9.69 2.40 0.33
C MET A 139 -9.66 3.72 -0.43
N PHE A 140 -8.46 4.20 -0.74
CA PHE A 140 -8.22 5.36 -1.60
C PHE A 140 -7.37 4.95 -2.80
N LEU A 141 -7.95 5.06 -3.99
CA LEU A 141 -7.28 4.77 -5.24
C LEU A 141 -7.09 6.03 -6.07
N ASN A 142 -5.87 6.23 -6.57
CA ASN A 142 -5.60 7.23 -7.59
C ASN A 142 -5.48 6.55 -8.94
N CYS A 143 -6.36 6.92 -9.85
CA CYS A 143 -6.22 6.57 -11.25
C CYS A 143 -5.63 7.78 -11.96
N SER A 144 -4.41 7.64 -12.46
CA SER A 144 -3.84 8.62 -13.36
C SER A 144 -4.55 8.53 -14.71
N ASP A 145 -5.12 9.63 -15.18
CA ASP A 145 -5.56 9.76 -16.56
C ASP A 145 -4.30 9.78 -17.46
N ASN A 146 -3.89 8.62 -17.99
CA ASN A 146 -2.92 8.62 -19.09
C ASN A 146 -3.64 9.17 -20.33
N SER A 147 -3.50 10.48 -20.52
CA SER A 147 -4.25 11.33 -21.43
C SER A 147 -3.84 11.21 -22.90
N ASP A 148 -3.58 10.01 -23.41
CA ASP A 148 -3.33 9.80 -24.85
C ASP A 148 -4.14 8.64 -25.46
N VAL A 149 -4.93 7.90 -24.67
CA VAL A 149 -5.90 6.91 -25.16
C VAL A 149 -7.20 7.01 -24.34
N ALA A 150 -7.89 8.14 -24.50
CA ALA A 150 -8.92 8.68 -23.61
C ALA A 150 -10.24 7.88 -23.43
N GLY A 151 -10.27 6.58 -23.75
CA GLY A 151 -11.47 5.73 -23.63
C GLY A 151 -11.28 4.43 -22.87
N ALA A 152 -10.17 3.73 -23.09
CA ALA A 152 -10.00 2.36 -22.60
C ALA A 152 -9.62 2.29 -21.11
N ILE A 153 -8.56 3.02 -20.69
CA ILE A 153 -8.03 2.95 -19.31
C ILE A 153 -8.97 3.60 -18.29
N LYS A 154 -9.72 4.64 -18.69
CA LYS A 154 -10.74 5.26 -17.85
C LYS A 154 -11.91 4.31 -17.57
N GLY A 155 -12.24 3.45 -18.54
CA GLY A 155 -13.19 2.35 -18.37
C GLY A 155 -12.67 1.32 -17.37
N GLU A 156 -11.43 0.87 -17.54
CA GLU A 156 -10.78 -0.12 -16.67
C GLU A 156 -10.72 0.32 -15.20
N CYS A 157 -10.35 1.57 -14.94
CA CYS A 157 -10.35 2.11 -13.58
C CYS A 157 -11.76 2.18 -12.98
N MET A 158 -12.75 2.68 -13.73
CA MET A 158 -14.13 2.76 -13.23
C MET A 158 -14.73 1.37 -12.96
N ASP A 159 -14.37 0.38 -13.77
CA ASP A 159 -14.81 -1.01 -13.57
C ASP A 159 -14.10 -1.65 -12.37
N LEU A 160 -12.83 -1.31 -12.11
CA LEU A 160 -12.16 -1.64 -10.85
C LEU A 160 -12.93 -1.07 -9.66
N PHE A 161 -13.28 0.23 -9.67
CA PHE A 161 -14.07 0.84 -8.60
C PHE A 161 -15.42 0.15 -8.39
N LYS A 162 -16.10 -0.27 -9.47
CA LYS A 162 -17.36 -1.02 -9.36
C LYS A 162 -17.12 -2.38 -8.72
N GLY A 163 -16.10 -3.13 -9.16
CA GLY A 163 -15.74 -4.45 -8.62
C GLY A 163 -15.40 -4.40 -7.13
N LEU A 164 -14.64 -3.38 -6.71
CA LEU A 164 -14.33 -3.12 -5.30
C LEU A 164 -15.60 -2.87 -4.48
N ARG A 165 -16.48 -1.98 -4.96
CA ARG A 165 -17.73 -1.65 -4.27
C ARG A 165 -18.70 -2.82 -4.21
N SER A 166 -18.82 -3.62 -5.27
CA SER A 166 -19.67 -4.82 -5.27
C SER A 166 -19.14 -5.88 -4.32
N SER A 167 -17.83 -5.87 -4.02
CA SER A 167 -17.19 -6.75 -3.04
C SER A 167 -17.26 -6.19 -1.61
N GLY A 168 -17.95 -5.06 -1.39
CA GLY A 168 -18.12 -4.46 -0.06
C GLY A 168 -17.03 -3.49 0.37
N VAL A 169 -16.02 -3.23 -0.47
CA VAL A 169 -14.92 -2.31 -0.14
C VAL A 169 -15.39 -0.85 -0.30
N TYR A 170 -15.25 -0.05 0.75
CA TYR A 170 -15.57 1.37 0.70
C TYR A 170 -14.43 2.17 0.05
N VAL A 171 -14.44 2.23 -1.28
CA VAL A 171 -13.39 2.85 -2.09
C VAL A 171 -13.72 4.27 -2.58
N HIS A 172 -12.76 5.16 -2.44
CA HIS A 172 -12.79 6.55 -2.91
C HIS A 172 -11.69 6.81 -3.93
N GLN A 173 -11.99 7.67 -4.89
CA GLN A 173 -10.95 8.22 -5.75
C GLN A 173 -10.28 9.38 -5.03
N TRP A 174 -8.95 9.44 -5.10
CA TRP A 174 -8.19 10.64 -4.72
C TRP A 174 -7.43 11.16 -5.92
N TRP A 175 -7.30 12.48 -6.00
CA TRP A 175 -6.57 13.16 -7.07
C TRP A 175 -5.31 13.76 -6.47
N GLY A 176 -4.17 13.52 -7.11
CA GLY A 176 -2.91 14.16 -6.75
C GLY A 176 -2.81 15.48 -7.47
N ASP A 177 -2.96 16.59 -6.75
CA ASP A 177 -2.54 17.90 -7.23
C ASP A 177 -1.00 17.99 -7.26
#